data_AF-A0A7X9DS11-F1
#
_entry.id   AF-A0A7X9DS11-F1
#
_cell.length_a   1.000
_cell.length_b   1.000
_cell.length_c   1.000
_cell.angle_alpha   90.00
_cell.angle_beta   90.00
_cell.angle_gamma   90.00
#
_symmetry.space_group_name_H-M   'P 1'
#
loop_
_entity.id
_entity.type
_entity.pdbx_description
1 polymer ?
#
loop_
_entity_poly.entity_id
_entity_poly.type
_entity_poly.pdbx_seq_one_letter_code
_entity_poly.pdbx_strand_id
1 'polypeptide(L)'
;RVKGAVETYPRQFASGFRNTIEFGMESGIRIPRFWLPLRTAQFVKRYSPSTSLSFAYNYQRRPDYTRTIANATFGYTWQGNAFNTFIVNPVELNAVKIFSIDPAFLESIKGKPYLENSYQDHFVLVSGLTFVFNNQNLRKKEDFVYFRTNMESAGNLLATYFNLSGKKGQLIGYDTTRRFYEIFGTQFSQFVRGELDFRYNHLLNPTDWLVYRFYAGVGFPYGNSLTMPFEKKFFAGGANSIRAWQVRTLGPGTYNDTISRYPNSLGDIKLEANVEYRFKLFWKLEGALFADAGNIWAIRNNDERPGALFKLNRFLSDIAVGTGTGFRFDFSFFIFRIDVGMKTRNPSLPKGERWTFLNHIPEKKDFALSIAIGYPF
;
A
#
# COMPACT_ATOMS: atom_id res chain seq x y z
N ARG A 1 -11.12 7.64 20.43
CA ARG A 1 -9.67 7.57 20.76
C ARG A 1 -8.99 8.80 20.16
N VAL A 2 -8.17 9.49 20.93
CA VAL A 2 -7.33 10.60 20.44
C VAL A 2 -5.89 10.08 20.34
N LYS A 3 -5.17 10.44 19.28
CA LYS A 3 -3.77 10.08 19.04
C LYS A 3 -3.00 11.34 18.64
N GLY A 4 -1.79 11.51 19.17
CA GLY A 4 -0.87 12.57 18.76
C GLY A 4 0.53 11.99 18.55
N ALA A 5 1.26 12.51 17.56
CA ALA A 5 2.62 12.09 17.27
C ALA A 5 3.46 13.29 16.81
N VAL A 6 4.75 13.26 17.15
CA VAL A 6 5.75 14.22 16.68
C VAL A 6 6.93 13.43 16.16
N GLU A 7 7.35 13.72 14.93
CA GLU A 7 8.50 13.11 14.27
C GLU A 7 9.52 14.19 13.89
N THR A 8 10.80 13.96 14.21
CA THR A 8 11.90 14.89 13.92
C THR A 8 12.82 14.27 12.88
N TYR A 9 13.07 14.99 11.78
CA TYR A 9 13.95 14.50 10.71
C TYR A 9 15.42 14.89 10.99
N PRO A 10 16.36 13.93 11.04
CA PRO A 10 17.78 14.25 11.23
C PRO A 10 18.42 14.84 9.95
N ARG A 11 18.87 16.10 10.06
CA ARG A 11 20.00 16.82 9.42
C ARG A 11 20.56 16.47 8.01
N GLN A 12 19.83 15.78 7.12
CA GLN A 12 20.27 15.60 5.72
C GLN A 12 19.86 16.73 4.76
N PHE A 13 19.15 17.76 5.24
CA PHE A 13 18.59 18.83 4.43
C PHE A 13 18.77 20.19 5.17
N ALA A 14 19.01 21.28 4.44
CA ALA A 14 19.62 22.53 4.91
C ALA A 14 19.03 23.17 6.21
N SER A 15 19.94 23.82 6.96
CA SER A 15 19.80 24.61 8.20
C SER A 15 18.45 24.62 8.93
N GLY A 16 18.30 23.76 9.94
CA GLY A 16 17.24 23.82 10.96
C GLY A 16 16.62 22.45 11.29
N PHE A 17 16.13 22.26 12.51
CA PHE A 17 15.31 21.09 12.86
C PHE A 17 13.93 21.23 12.18
N ARG A 18 13.62 20.30 11.28
CA ARG A 18 12.35 20.25 10.56
C ARG A 18 11.48 19.14 11.18
N ASN A 19 10.41 19.55 11.86
CA ASN A 19 9.53 18.64 12.60
C ASN A 19 8.24 18.38 11.81
N THR A 20 7.75 17.14 11.86
CA THR A 20 6.39 16.79 11.47
C THR A 20 5.54 16.64 12.72
N ILE A 21 4.37 17.28 12.73
CA ILE A 21 3.42 17.24 13.83
C ILE A 21 2.12 16.63 13.30
N GLU A 22 1.59 15.64 14.02
CA GLU A 22 0.35 14.97 13.69
C GLU A 22 -0.60 14.92 14.88
N PHE A 23 -1.84 15.33 14.64
CA PHE A 23 -2.94 15.23 15.60
C PHE A 23 -4.11 14.52 14.94
N GLY A 24 -4.57 13.44 15.56
CA GLY A 24 -5.65 12.60 15.03
C GLY A 24 -6.74 12.32 16.06
N MET A 25 -7.99 12.46 15.65
CA MET A 25 -9.14 11.97 16.39
C MET A 25 -9.79 10.84 15.61
N GLU A 26 -10.14 9.76 16.29
CA GLU A 26 -10.82 8.59 15.72
C GLU A 26 -11.99 8.19 16.62
N SER A 27 -13.19 8.08 16.06
CA SER A 27 -14.38 7.56 16.73
C SER A 27 -14.94 6.41 15.91
N GLY A 28 -15.50 5.42 16.58
CA GLY A 28 -16.11 4.29 15.90
C GLY A 28 -17.06 3.54 16.81
N ILE A 29 -18.12 3.02 16.22
CA ILE A 29 -19.10 2.17 16.89
C ILE A 29 -19.25 0.89 16.08
N ARG A 30 -19.23 -0.24 16.79
CA ARG A 30 -19.49 -1.56 16.22
C ARG A 30 -20.75 -2.12 16.87
N ILE A 31 -21.70 -2.48 16.04
CA ILE A 31 -23.02 -2.94 16.45
C ILE A 31 -23.16 -4.37 15.94
N PRO A 32 -23.41 -5.36 16.81
CA PRO A 32 -23.53 -6.77 16.44
C PRO A 32 -24.90 -7.07 15.79
N ARG A 33 -25.33 -6.22 14.86
CA ARG A 33 -26.57 -6.32 14.09
C ARG A 33 -26.33 -5.82 12.67
N PHE A 34 -27.10 -6.34 11.72
CA PHE A 34 -27.08 -5.90 10.32
C PHE A 34 -28.13 -4.80 10.09
N TRP A 35 -27.71 -3.60 9.70
CA TRP A 35 -28.59 -2.43 9.54
C TRP A 35 -29.34 -2.34 8.20
N LEU A 36 -28.91 -3.03 7.14
CA LEU A 36 -29.57 -2.96 5.82
C LEU A 36 -30.87 -3.79 5.79
N PRO A 37 -31.84 -3.45 4.92
CA PRO A 37 -33.19 -4.02 4.91
C PRO A 37 -33.28 -5.48 4.43
N LEU A 38 -32.15 -6.15 4.17
CA LEU A 38 -32.11 -7.59 3.87
C LEU A 38 -32.28 -8.40 5.17
N ARG A 39 -33.46 -8.32 5.78
CA ARG A 39 -33.81 -9.09 6.98
C ARG A 39 -33.97 -10.57 6.64
N THR A 40 -32.86 -11.27 6.50
CA THR A 40 -32.86 -12.73 6.50
C THR A 40 -32.47 -13.18 7.90
N ALA A 41 -33.46 -13.43 8.77
CA ALA A 41 -33.21 -13.87 10.16
C ALA A 41 -32.25 -15.08 10.21
N GLN A 42 -32.32 -15.95 9.20
CA GLN A 42 -31.43 -17.09 9.01
C GLN A 42 -29.96 -16.67 8.75
N PHE A 43 -29.71 -15.62 7.97
CA PHE A 43 -28.36 -15.10 7.71
C PHE A 43 -27.73 -14.53 8.99
N VAL A 44 -28.49 -13.72 9.74
CA VAL A 44 -28.01 -13.12 10.99
C VAL A 44 -27.68 -14.20 12.02
N LYS A 45 -28.54 -15.22 12.15
CA LYS A 45 -28.32 -16.35 13.07
C LYS A 45 -27.10 -17.19 12.68
N ARG A 46 -26.84 -17.36 11.37
CA ARG A 46 -25.78 -18.23 10.85
C ARG A 46 -24.39 -17.58 10.80
N TYR A 47 -24.31 -16.30 10.47
CA TYR A 47 -23.04 -15.63 10.14
C TYR A 47 -22.65 -14.49 11.10
N SER A 48 -23.50 -14.20 12.10
CA SER A 48 -23.28 -13.19 13.15
C SER A 48 -22.68 -11.87 12.64
N PRO A 49 -23.35 -11.21 11.67
CA PRO A 49 -22.82 -9.99 11.07
C PRO A 49 -22.76 -8.84 12.07
N SER A 50 -21.74 -8.00 11.94
CA SER A 50 -21.62 -6.74 12.66
C SER A 50 -21.55 -5.57 11.68
N THR A 51 -22.28 -4.50 11.99
CA THR A 51 -22.14 -3.21 11.33
C THR A 51 -21.12 -2.36 12.08
N SER A 52 -20.27 -1.66 11.35
CA SER A 52 -19.32 -0.69 11.90
C SER A 52 -19.51 0.66 11.23
N LEU A 53 -19.55 1.71 12.04
CA LEU A 53 -19.43 3.09 11.59
C LEU A 53 -18.18 3.66 12.24
N SER A 54 -17.27 4.22 11.44
CA SER A 54 -16.07 4.89 11.94
C SER A 54 -15.87 6.23 11.28
N PHE A 55 -15.36 7.18 12.06
CA PHE A 55 -14.95 8.50 11.60
C PHE A 55 -13.54 8.78 12.12
N ALA A 56 -12.68 9.33 11.28
CA ALA A 56 -11.37 9.78 11.69
C ALA A 56 -11.05 11.13 11.05
N TYR A 57 -10.37 11.99 11.80
CA TYR A 57 -9.87 13.26 11.32
C TYR A 57 -8.43 13.43 11.75
N ASN A 58 -7.53 13.62 10.80
CA ASN A 58 -6.11 13.79 11.05
C ASN A 58 -5.65 15.14 10.49
N TYR A 59 -4.96 15.92 11.30
CA TYR A 59 -4.21 17.09 10.91
C TYR A 59 -2.72 16.74 10.92
N GLN A 60 -2.04 17.00 9.80
CA GLN A 60 -0.62 16.77 9.64
C GLN A 60 0.04 18.04 9.13
N ARG A 61 1.02 18.54 9.90
CA ARG A 61 1.90 19.62 9.49
C ARG A 61 3.29 19.05 9.26
N ARG A 62 3.73 19.04 8.01
CA ARG A 62 5.10 18.72 7.61
C ARG A 62 5.84 20.01 7.26
N PRO A 63 7.18 19.99 7.21
CA PRO A 63 7.96 21.12 6.71
C PRO A 63 7.58 21.53 5.27
N ASP A 64 7.17 20.57 4.45
CA ASP A 64 6.93 20.78 3.02
C ASP A 64 5.46 21.15 2.70
N TYR A 65 4.52 20.74 3.55
CA TYR A 65 3.09 21.00 3.38
C TYR A 65 2.29 20.78 4.68
N THR A 66 1.10 21.38 4.74
CA THR A 66 0.10 21.14 5.79
C THR A 66 -1.15 20.56 5.16
N ARG A 67 -1.65 19.45 5.70
CA ARG A 67 -2.88 18.80 5.22
C ARG A 67 -3.78 18.31 6.34
N THR A 68 -5.03 18.06 5.98
CA THR A 68 -5.97 17.29 6.78
C THR A 68 -6.53 16.12 5.99
N ILE A 69 -6.88 15.07 6.70
CA ILE A 69 -7.46 13.85 6.15
C ILE A 69 -8.70 13.53 6.99
N ALA A 70 -9.88 13.56 6.37
CA ALA A 70 -11.13 13.15 6.99
C ALA A 70 -11.56 11.81 6.38
N ASN A 71 -11.80 10.81 7.21
CA ASN A 71 -12.28 9.50 6.83
C ASN A 71 -13.63 9.22 7.48
N ALA A 72 -14.57 8.66 6.74
CA ALA A 72 -15.81 8.12 7.28
C ALA A 72 -16.13 6.79 6.60
N THR A 73 -16.31 5.72 7.36
CA THR A 73 -16.54 4.38 6.83
C THR A 73 -17.82 3.81 7.42
N PHE A 74 -18.68 3.33 6.53
CA PHE A 74 -19.81 2.48 6.88
C PHE A 74 -19.56 1.09 6.32
N GLY A 75 -19.52 0.09 7.20
CA GLY A 75 -19.09 -1.25 6.83
C GLY A 75 -19.83 -2.36 7.55
N TYR A 76 -19.68 -3.56 6.99
CA TYR A 76 -20.20 -4.82 7.49
C TYR A 76 -19.06 -5.82 7.59
N THR A 77 -19.09 -6.65 8.62
CA THR A 77 -18.17 -7.78 8.75
C THR A 77 -18.94 -8.98 9.25
N TRP A 78 -18.72 -10.14 8.64
CA TRP A 78 -19.30 -11.41 9.09
C TRP A 78 -18.35 -12.57 8.85
N GLN A 79 -18.53 -13.63 9.64
CA GLN A 79 -17.81 -14.89 9.45
C GLN A 79 -18.68 -15.80 8.59
N GLY A 80 -18.16 -16.22 7.44
CA GLY A 80 -18.82 -17.22 6.59
C GLY A 80 -18.73 -18.63 7.16
N ASN A 81 -17.59 -18.98 7.76
CA ASN A 81 -17.37 -20.20 8.53
C ASN A 81 -16.18 -19.99 9.48
N ALA A 82 -15.58 -21.06 10.00
CA ALA A 82 -14.43 -20.98 10.91
C ALA A 82 -13.18 -20.31 10.29
N PHE A 83 -13.08 -20.24 8.96
CA PHE A 83 -11.87 -19.76 8.25
C PHE A 83 -12.14 -18.53 7.36
N ASN A 84 -13.39 -18.32 6.95
CA ASN A 84 -13.79 -17.29 6.00
C ASN A 84 -14.36 -16.06 6.69
N THR A 85 -13.74 -14.90 6.48
CA THR A 85 -14.27 -13.60 6.88
C THR A 85 -14.58 -12.74 5.65
N PHE A 86 -15.73 -12.09 5.66
CA PHE A 86 -16.11 -11.11 4.64
C PHE A 86 -16.23 -9.73 5.29
N ILE A 87 -15.69 -8.72 4.62
CA ILE A 87 -15.78 -7.31 5.01
C ILE A 87 -16.30 -6.54 3.80
N VAL A 88 -17.41 -5.84 3.95
CA VAL A 88 -17.99 -5.01 2.88
C VAL A 88 -18.13 -3.61 3.40
N ASN A 89 -17.54 -2.65 2.70
CA ASN A 89 -17.66 -1.22 2.97
C ASN A 89 -18.44 -0.60 1.80
N PRO A 90 -19.78 -0.51 1.85
CA PRO A 90 -20.54 0.07 0.74
C PRO A 90 -20.16 1.54 0.50
N VAL A 91 -19.82 2.24 1.57
CA VAL A 91 -19.47 3.67 1.56
C VAL A 91 -18.28 3.90 2.49
N GLU A 92 -17.16 4.26 1.90
CA GLU A 92 -15.97 4.78 2.58
C GLU A 92 -15.59 6.11 1.93
N LEU A 93 -15.61 7.16 2.74
CA LEU A 93 -15.26 8.51 2.35
C LEU A 93 -13.85 8.81 2.84
N ASN A 94 -13.03 9.35 1.95
CA ASN A 94 -11.72 9.89 2.26
C ASN A 94 -11.63 11.27 1.60
N ALA A 95 -11.43 12.32 2.39
CA ALA A 95 -11.25 13.68 1.91
C ALA A 95 -9.91 14.20 2.39
N VAL A 96 -9.03 14.54 1.44
CA VAL A 96 -7.73 15.12 1.72
C VAL A 96 -7.74 16.57 1.25
N LYS A 97 -7.38 17.46 2.18
CA LYS A 97 -7.26 18.89 1.92
C LYS A 97 -5.89 19.39 2.32
N ILE A 98 -5.20 20.05 1.40
CA ILE A 98 -3.87 20.63 1.56
C ILE A 98 -4.04 22.14 1.72
N PHE A 99 -3.77 22.63 2.94
CA PHE A 99 -3.97 24.04 3.29
C PHE A 99 -2.83 24.94 2.85
N SER A 100 -1.61 24.41 2.88
CA SER A 100 -0.41 25.17 2.57
C SER A 100 0.64 24.25 1.99
N ILE A 101 1.35 24.70 0.97
CA ILE A 101 2.52 24.04 0.42
C ILE A 101 3.69 25.01 0.47
N ASP A 102 4.86 24.52 0.88
CA ASP A 102 6.08 25.34 0.86
C ASP A 102 6.43 25.72 -0.59
N PRO A 103 6.69 27.00 -0.91
CA PRO A 103 6.95 27.42 -2.29
C PRO A 103 8.17 26.74 -2.93
N ALA A 104 9.24 26.48 -2.15
CA ALA A 104 10.41 25.80 -2.68
C ALA A 104 10.11 24.33 -2.97
N PHE A 105 9.27 23.69 -2.15
CA PHE A 105 8.75 22.36 -2.43
C PHE A 105 7.86 22.34 -3.68
N LEU A 106 6.91 23.28 -3.80
CA LEU A 106 6.04 23.38 -4.96
C LEU A 106 6.84 23.53 -6.26
N GLU A 107 7.88 24.38 -6.28
CA GLU A 107 8.74 24.52 -7.45
C GLU A 107 9.53 23.24 -7.74
N SER A 108 9.90 22.45 -6.72
CA SER A 108 10.64 21.18 -6.92
C SER A 108 9.82 20.06 -7.57
N ILE A 109 8.49 20.11 -7.40
CA ILE A 109 7.55 19.15 -7.99
C ILE A 109 6.92 19.65 -9.28
N LYS A 110 7.09 20.94 -9.60
CA LYS A 110 6.53 21.58 -10.77
C LYS A 110 7.02 20.94 -12.08
N GLY A 111 6.12 20.81 -13.05
CA GLY A 111 6.41 20.17 -14.34
C GLY A 111 6.56 18.64 -14.23
N LYS A 112 6.17 18.04 -13.10
CA LYS A 112 6.07 16.59 -12.90
C LYS A 112 4.63 16.28 -12.52
N PRO A 113 3.72 16.10 -13.50
CA PRO A 113 2.28 15.93 -13.25
C PRO A 113 1.97 14.83 -12.23
N TYR A 114 2.79 13.78 -12.20
CA TYR A 114 2.68 12.71 -11.23
C TYR A 114 2.81 13.21 -9.76
N LEU A 115 3.82 14.03 -9.48
CA LEU A 115 4.06 14.57 -8.14
C LEU A 115 3.05 15.66 -7.82
N GLU A 116 2.77 16.57 -8.77
CA GLU A 116 1.76 17.62 -8.57
C GLU A 116 0.40 17.03 -8.18
N ASN A 117 -0.10 16.03 -8.92
CA ASN A 117 -1.37 15.38 -8.61
C ASN A 117 -1.38 14.66 -7.25
N SER A 118 -0.21 14.29 -6.72
CA SER A 118 -0.08 13.66 -5.40
C SER A 118 -0.20 14.66 -4.24
N TYR A 119 -0.06 15.96 -4.53
CA TYR A 119 -0.12 17.07 -3.58
C TYR A 119 -1.24 18.06 -3.94
N GLN A 120 -2.39 17.53 -4.35
CA GLN A 120 -3.63 18.29 -4.57
C GLN A 120 -4.76 17.79 -3.67
N ASP A 121 -5.74 18.68 -3.44
CA ASP A 121 -6.99 18.32 -2.78
C ASP A 121 -7.70 17.22 -3.58
N HIS A 122 -8.19 16.19 -2.90
CA HIS A 122 -8.94 15.14 -3.53
C HIS A 122 -9.98 14.54 -2.59
N PHE A 123 -11.06 14.08 -3.21
CA PHE A 123 -12.15 13.38 -2.53
C PHE A 123 -12.32 11.99 -3.11
N VAL A 124 -12.38 10.97 -2.28
CA VAL A 124 -12.52 9.58 -2.71
C VAL A 124 -13.72 8.98 -1.99
N LEU A 125 -14.77 8.63 -2.75
CA LEU A 125 -15.87 7.80 -2.26
C LEU A 125 -15.68 6.38 -2.78
N VAL A 126 -15.30 5.47 -1.90
CA VAL A 126 -14.99 4.07 -2.18
C VAL A 126 -16.16 3.16 -1.78
N SER A 127 -16.43 2.17 -2.61
CA SER A 127 -17.16 0.96 -2.26
C SER A 127 -16.19 -0.22 -2.33
N GLY A 128 -16.05 -0.98 -1.25
CA GLY A 128 -15.03 -2.01 -1.10
C GLY A 128 -15.58 -3.36 -0.63
N LEU A 129 -14.93 -4.43 -1.07
CA LEU A 129 -15.14 -5.81 -0.64
C LEU A 129 -13.78 -6.42 -0.32
N THR A 130 -13.60 -6.91 0.90
CA THR A 130 -12.47 -7.75 1.30
C THR A 130 -12.99 -9.14 1.68
N PHE A 131 -12.34 -10.17 1.16
CA PHE A 131 -12.50 -11.55 1.59
C PHE A 131 -11.18 -12.05 2.19
N VAL A 132 -11.26 -12.74 3.32
CA VAL A 132 -10.13 -13.36 4.01
C VAL A 132 -10.46 -14.82 4.27
N PHE A 133 -9.58 -15.72 3.84
CA PHE A 133 -9.51 -17.10 4.30
C PHE A 133 -8.26 -17.27 5.15
N ASN A 134 -8.40 -17.83 6.35
CA ASN A 134 -7.29 -18.19 7.21
C ASN A 134 -7.64 -19.45 8.00
N ASN A 135 -6.91 -20.55 7.75
CA ASN A 135 -7.07 -21.80 8.50
C ASN A 135 -5.99 -22.03 9.57
N GLN A 136 -5.20 -21.01 9.90
CA GLN A 136 -4.19 -21.11 10.95
C GLN A 136 -4.81 -21.48 12.30
N ASN A 137 -4.32 -22.57 12.87
CA ASN A 137 -4.69 -23.01 14.20
C ASN A 137 -3.60 -22.64 15.21
N LEU A 138 -3.84 -21.65 16.07
CA LEU A 138 -2.85 -21.20 17.06
C LEU A 138 -2.47 -22.26 18.10
N ARG A 139 -3.21 -23.37 18.19
CA ARG A 139 -2.94 -24.46 19.15
C ARG A 139 -2.16 -25.63 18.55
N LYS A 140 -2.06 -25.70 17.22
CA LYS A 140 -1.39 -26.80 16.51
C LYS A 140 -0.29 -26.24 15.61
N LYS A 141 0.83 -26.95 15.56
CA LYS A 141 1.84 -26.72 14.53
C LYS A 141 1.49 -27.60 13.34
N GLU A 142 0.84 -26.99 12.36
CA GLU A 142 0.44 -27.64 11.11
C GLU A 142 0.51 -26.62 9.97
N ASP A 143 0.56 -27.12 8.74
CA ASP A 143 0.53 -26.28 7.56
C ASP A 143 -0.73 -25.42 7.53
N PHE A 144 -0.58 -24.17 7.11
CA PHE A 144 -1.73 -23.28 6.97
C PHE A 144 -1.59 -22.34 5.79
N VAL A 145 -2.75 -21.92 5.31
CA VAL A 145 -2.96 -21.01 4.20
C VAL A 145 -3.66 -19.77 4.71
N TYR A 146 -3.13 -18.63 4.30
CA TYR A 146 -3.78 -17.34 4.43
C TYR A 146 -4.01 -16.79 3.03
N PHE A 147 -5.23 -16.36 2.75
CA PHE A 147 -5.59 -15.71 1.50
C PHE A 147 -6.43 -14.49 1.80
N ARG A 148 -6.04 -13.34 1.25
CA ARG A 148 -6.81 -12.11 1.32
C ARG A 148 -6.95 -11.52 -0.07
N THR A 149 -8.17 -11.21 -0.47
CA THR A 149 -8.41 -10.39 -1.65
C THR A 149 -9.20 -9.15 -1.26
N ASN A 150 -8.88 -8.02 -1.89
CA ASN A 150 -9.54 -6.75 -1.70
C ASN A 150 -9.91 -6.17 -3.07
N MET A 151 -11.15 -5.73 -3.22
CA MET A 151 -11.66 -5.10 -4.44
C MET A 151 -12.33 -3.80 -4.04
N GLU A 152 -11.91 -2.69 -4.65
CA GLU A 152 -12.40 -1.35 -4.38
C GLU A 152 -12.78 -0.65 -5.68
N SER A 153 -13.87 0.10 -5.63
CA SER A 153 -14.27 1.00 -6.69
C SER A 153 -14.53 2.38 -6.11
N ALA A 154 -13.90 3.40 -6.66
CA ALA A 154 -14.05 4.78 -6.22
C ALA A 154 -14.85 5.62 -7.23
N GLY A 155 -15.63 6.57 -6.74
CA GLY A 155 -16.27 7.62 -7.53
C GLY A 155 -17.53 7.21 -8.30
N ASN A 156 -17.84 5.91 -8.43
CA ASN A 156 -18.98 5.44 -9.24
C ASN A 156 -20.35 5.88 -8.72
N LEU A 157 -20.54 5.91 -7.40
CA LEU A 157 -21.78 6.42 -6.80
C LEU A 157 -21.96 7.93 -7.08
N LEU A 158 -20.87 8.71 -7.01
CA LEU A 158 -20.90 10.14 -7.35
C LEU A 158 -21.14 10.36 -8.84
N ALA A 159 -20.44 9.62 -9.70
CA ALA A 159 -20.62 9.70 -11.14
C ALA A 159 -22.08 9.40 -11.54
N THR A 160 -22.69 8.38 -10.92
CA THR A 160 -24.11 8.06 -11.10
C THR A 160 -24.99 9.22 -10.66
N TYR A 161 -24.75 9.78 -9.47
CA TYR A 161 -25.48 10.96 -9.00
C TYR A 161 -25.38 12.16 -9.96
N PHE A 162 -24.19 12.50 -10.43
CA PHE A 162 -23.98 13.63 -11.35
C PHE A 162 -24.66 13.41 -12.70
N ASN A 163 -24.54 12.21 -13.27
CA ASN A 163 -25.21 11.84 -14.51
C ASN A 163 -26.73 11.95 -14.40
N LEU A 164 -27.32 11.49 -13.28
CA LEU A 164 -28.77 11.60 -13.04
C LEU A 164 -29.23 13.03 -12.75
N SER A 165 -28.39 13.85 -12.13
CA SER A 165 -28.70 15.25 -11.81
C SER A 165 -28.69 16.19 -13.03
N GLY A 166 -28.19 15.74 -14.19
CA GLY A 166 -28.05 16.56 -15.39
C GLY A 166 -27.00 17.68 -15.29
N LYS A 167 -26.23 17.74 -14.20
CA LYS A 167 -25.14 18.71 -14.05
C LYS A 167 -24.07 18.43 -15.10
N LYS A 168 -23.59 19.48 -15.76
CA LYS A 168 -22.44 19.39 -16.67
C LYS A 168 -21.15 19.56 -15.86
N GLY A 169 -20.18 18.69 -16.09
CA GLY A 169 -18.85 18.83 -15.49
C GLY A 169 -18.19 20.15 -15.90
N GLN A 170 -17.28 20.61 -15.05
CA GLN A 170 -16.47 21.81 -15.24
C GLN A 170 -15.17 21.45 -15.96
N LEU A 171 -14.61 22.37 -16.73
CA LEU A 171 -13.24 22.23 -17.22
C LEU A 171 -12.31 22.60 -16.07
N ILE A 172 -11.43 21.69 -15.66
CA ILE A 172 -10.53 21.87 -14.51
C ILE A 172 -9.13 21.44 -14.92
N GLY A 173 -8.13 22.29 -14.65
CA GLY A 173 -6.72 21.99 -14.82
C GLY A 173 -6.15 22.23 -16.23
N TYR A 174 -4.97 21.67 -16.48
CA TYR A 174 -4.19 21.80 -17.72
C TYR A 174 -4.80 21.10 -18.95
N ASP A 175 -5.80 20.23 -18.75
CA ASP A 175 -6.51 19.53 -19.82
C ASP A 175 -7.82 20.27 -20.14
N THR A 176 -7.79 21.14 -21.15
CA THR A 176 -8.97 21.89 -21.61
C THR A 176 -9.99 21.04 -22.37
N THR A 177 -9.72 19.74 -22.56
CA THR A 177 -10.58 18.84 -23.34
C THR A 177 -11.53 18.02 -22.48
N ARG A 178 -11.22 17.84 -21.18
CA ARG A 178 -11.99 16.99 -20.28
C ARG A 178 -12.76 17.79 -19.24
N ARG A 179 -14.04 17.44 -19.10
CA ARG A 179 -14.89 17.95 -18.03
C ARG A 179 -14.82 17.00 -16.84
N PHE A 180 -14.60 17.56 -15.68
CA PHE A 180 -14.58 16.85 -14.41
C PHE A 180 -15.72 17.33 -13.51
N TYR A 181 -16.14 16.46 -12.62
CA TYR A 181 -17.14 16.73 -11.60
C TYR A 181 -16.46 16.98 -10.26
N GLU A 182 -16.97 17.98 -9.55
CA GLU A 182 -16.52 18.35 -8.22
C GLU A 182 -17.60 18.11 -7.18
N ILE A 183 -17.17 17.74 -5.99
CA ILE A 183 -17.97 17.77 -4.79
C ILE A 183 -17.24 18.61 -3.75
N PHE A 184 -17.94 19.53 -3.09
CA PHE A 184 -17.34 20.49 -2.14
C PHE A 184 -16.17 21.32 -2.70
N GLY A 185 -16.18 21.60 -4.02
CA GLY A 185 -15.10 22.36 -4.69
C GLY A 185 -13.83 21.55 -4.93
N THR A 186 -13.92 20.22 -4.87
CA THR A 186 -12.80 19.31 -5.10
C THR A 186 -13.17 18.24 -6.10
N GLN A 187 -12.29 17.96 -7.05
CA GLN A 187 -12.45 16.85 -7.99
C GLN A 187 -12.45 15.52 -7.24
N PHE A 188 -13.48 14.70 -7.47
CA PHE A 188 -13.51 13.37 -6.87
C PHE A 188 -12.73 12.35 -7.71
N SER A 189 -12.09 11.42 -7.03
CA SER A 189 -11.32 10.35 -7.65
C SER A 189 -12.19 9.20 -8.14
N GLN A 190 -11.93 8.73 -9.36
CA GLN A 190 -12.64 7.59 -9.95
C GLN A 190 -11.65 6.54 -10.47
N PHE A 191 -11.74 5.34 -9.88
CA PHE A 191 -10.85 4.22 -10.20
C PHE A 191 -11.46 2.89 -9.76
N VAL A 192 -10.86 1.80 -10.23
CA VAL A 192 -11.05 0.45 -9.67
C VAL A 192 -9.69 -0.05 -9.20
N ARG A 193 -9.66 -0.79 -8.10
CA ARG A 193 -8.43 -1.35 -7.52
C ARG A 193 -8.70 -2.74 -6.98
N GLY A 194 -7.82 -3.67 -7.31
CA GLY A 194 -7.87 -5.05 -6.84
C GLY A 194 -6.53 -5.44 -6.23
N GLU A 195 -6.58 -6.24 -5.17
CA GLU A 195 -5.42 -6.82 -4.50
C GLU A 195 -5.67 -8.29 -4.16
N LEU A 196 -4.57 -9.04 -4.14
CA LEU A 196 -4.49 -10.43 -3.74
C LEU A 196 -3.21 -10.60 -2.91
N ASP A 197 -3.34 -11.20 -1.73
CA ASP A 197 -2.23 -11.62 -0.86
C ASP A 197 -2.47 -13.09 -0.49
N PHE A 198 -1.65 -13.98 -1.02
CA PHE A 198 -1.67 -15.40 -0.73
C PHE A 198 -0.41 -15.80 0.02
N ARG A 199 -0.56 -16.58 1.09
CA ARG A 199 0.54 -17.06 1.91
C ARG A 199 0.34 -18.53 2.24
N TYR A 200 1.40 -19.30 2.07
CA TYR A 200 1.45 -20.69 2.47
C TYR A 200 2.59 -20.90 3.47
N ASN A 201 2.26 -21.43 4.64
CA ASN A 201 3.22 -21.74 5.68
C ASN A 201 3.33 -23.26 5.78
N HIS A 202 4.47 -23.78 5.37
CA HIS A 202 4.78 -25.20 5.37
C HIS A 202 5.69 -25.52 6.56
N LEU A 203 5.21 -26.36 7.48
CA LEU A 203 5.97 -26.88 8.61
C LEU A 203 6.85 -28.02 8.12
N LEU A 204 8.16 -27.76 7.97
CA LEU A 204 9.11 -28.78 7.52
C LEU A 204 9.42 -29.79 8.63
N ASN A 205 9.52 -29.31 9.86
CA ASN A 205 9.74 -30.09 11.07
C ASN A 205 9.22 -29.29 12.29
N PRO A 206 9.24 -29.82 13.52
CA PRO A 206 8.64 -29.14 14.68
C PRO A 206 9.19 -27.73 15.02
N THR A 207 10.32 -27.33 14.44
CA THR A 207 10.97 -26.03 14.67
C THR A 207 11.09 -25.15 13.44
N ASP A 208 11.04 -25.72 12.24
CA ASP A 208 11.42 -25.03 11.02
C ASP A 208 10.24 -24.88 10.07
N TRP A 209 10.16 -23.70 9.45
CA TRP A 209 9.08 -23.32 8.56
C TRP A 209 9.63 -22.85 7.23
N LEU A 210 8.93 -23.21 6.15
CA LEU A 210 9.12 -22.64 4.84
C LEU A 210 7.86 -21.86 4.46
N VAL A 211 8.01 -20.56 4.31
CA VAL A 211 6.89 -19.64 4.09
C VAL A 211 6.98 -19.03 2.72
N TYR A 212 5.89 -19.15 1.98
CA TYR A 212 5.72 -18.60 0.65
C TYR A 212 4.69 -17.48 0.70
N ARG A 213 4.94 -16.39 -0.03
CA ARG A 213 3.96 -15.35 -0.28
C ARG A 213 3.92 -14.99 -1.74
N PHE A 214 2.72 -14.75 -2.24
CA PHE A 214 2.46 -14.12 -3.52
C PHE A 214 1.51 -12.94 -3.32
N TYR A 215 1.88 -11.78 -3.84
CA TYR A 215 1.07 -10.58 -3.78
C TYR A 215 0.91 -9.99 -5.19
N ALA A 216 -0.32 -9.66 -5.54
CA ALA A 216 -0.64 -8.96 -6.78
C ALA A 216 -1.61 -7.82 -6.49
N GLY A 217 -1.36 -6.66 -7.10
CA GLY A 217 -2.21 -5.48 -7.00
C GLY A 217 -2.32 -4.80 -8.35
N VAL A 218 -3.51 -4.34 -8.71
CA VAL A 218 -3.75 -3.53 -9.90
C VAL A 218 -4.77 -2.46 -9.58
N GLY A 219 -4.50 -1.23 -10.02
CA GLY A 219 -5.39 -0.10 -9.92
C GLY A 219 -5.48 0.59 -11.27
N PHE A 220 -6.69 0.98 -11.64
CA PHE A 220 -6.96 1.60 -12.93
C PHE A 220 -7.82 2.84 -12.71
N PRO A 221 -7.26 4.05 -12.86
CA PRO A 221 -8.03 5.28 -12.84
C PRO A 221 -8.78 5.48 -14.16
N TYR A 222 -10.00 6.00 -14.12
CA TYR A 222 -10.85 6.25 -15.29
C TYR A 222 -11.89 7.34 -15.02
N GLY A 223 -12.65 7.72 -16.06
CA GLY A 223 -13.75 8.67 -15.93
C GLY A 223 -13.28 10.01 -15.39
N ASN A 224 -13.72 10.34 -14.18
CA ASN A 224 -13.43 11.61 -13.51
C ASN A 224 -11.97 11.78 -13.05
N SER A 225 -11.06 10.84 -13.33
CA SER A 225 -9.65 10.94 -12.90
C SER A 225 -8.66 10.32 -13.89
N LEU A 226 -7.51 10.98 -14.05
CA LEU A 226 -6.40 10.50 -14.88
C LEU A 226 -5.41 9.63 -14.11
N THR A 227 -5.34 9.79 -12.80
CA THR A 227 -4.45 9.07 -11.89
C THR A 227 -5.22 8.66 -10.65
N MET A 228 -4.78 7.57 -9.99
CA MET A 228 -5.24 7.30 -8.63
C MET A 228 -4.58 8.28 -7.65
N PRO A 229 -5.26 8.61 -6.54
CA PRO A 229 -4.65 9.31 -5.42
C PRO A 229 -3.38 8.62 -4.91
N PHE A 230 -2.46 9.41 -4.39
CA PHE A 230 -1.15 8.96 -3.92
C PHE A 230 -1.25 7.81 -2.90
N GLU A 231 -2.15 7.91 -1.94
CA GLU A 231 -2.35 6.92 -0.88
C GLU A 231 -3.02 5.63 -1.35
N LYS A 232 -3.59 5.63 -2.56
CA LYS A 232 -4.19 4.44 -3.20
C LYS A 232 -3.24 3.75 -4.18
N LYS A 233 -2.09 4.35 -4.50
CA LYS A 233 -1.06 3.75 -5.35
C LYS A 233 -0.20 2.75 -4.59
N PHE A 234 0.42 1.85 -5.35
CA PHE A 234 1.29 0.81 -4.82
C PHE A 234 2.74 1.28 -4.72
N PHE A 235 3.45 0.77 -3.73
CA PHE A 235 4.90 0.93 -3.58
C PHE A 235 5.56 -0.41 -3.26
N ALA A 236 6.87 -0.49 -3.50
CA ALA A 236 7.69 -1.63 -3.14
C ALA A 236 8.93 -1.22 -2.34
N GLY A 237 9.55 -2.20 -1.68
CA GLY A 237 10.65 -2.04 -0.74
C GLY A 237 10.20 -1.99 0.72
N GLY A 238 11.09 -2.40 1.63
CA GLY A 238 10.89 -2.41 3.07
C GLY A 238 10.67 -3.80 3.68
N ALA A 239 10.53 -3.84 5.00
CA ALA A 239 10.52 -5.06 5.81
C ALA A 239 9.39 -6.08 5.51
N ASN A 240 8.33 -5.65 4.82
CA ASN A 240 7.14 -6.46 4.50
C ASN A 240 6.87 -6.53 2.97
N SER A 241 7.90 -6.28 2.16
CA SER A 241 7.86 -6.21 0.69
C SER A 241 9.13 -6.88 0.14
N ILE A 242 9.98 -6.13 -0.58
CA ILE A 242 11.29 -6.59 -1.05
C ILE A 242 12.37 -6.00 -0.13
N ARG A 243 12.92 -6.83 0.77
CA ARG A 243 13.74 -6.36 1.90
C ARG A 243 15.09 -5.77 1.53
N ALA A 244 15.57 -6.03 0.33
CA ALA A 244 16.81 -5.45 -0.20
C ALA A 244 16.67 -3.97 -0.64
N TRP A 245 15.45 -3.42 -0.66
CA TRP A 245 15.18 -2.01 -0.93
C TRP A 245 14.58 -1.32 0.29
N GLN A 246 14.92 -0.05 0.49
CA GLN A 246 14.24 0.79 1.46
C GLN A 246 12.79 1.04 1.03
N VAL A 247 11.93 1.38 1.99
CA VAL A 247 10.51 1.65 1.72
C VAL A 247 10.37 2.70 0.62
N ARG A 248 9.57 2.41 -0.43
CA ARG A 248 9.30 3.30 -1.56
C ARG A 248 10.54 3.68 -2.38
N THR A 249 11.50 2.77 -2.52
CA THR A 249 12.70 3.00 -3.36
C THR A 249 12.85 2.03 -4.51
N LEU A 250 11.96 1.03 -4.63
CA LEU A 250 11.99 0.07 -5.74
C LEU A 250 10.96 0.43 -6.82
N GLY A 251 11.45 0.59 -8.05
CA GLY A 251 10.64 0.81 -9.26
C GLY A 251 10.17 2.26 -9.43
N PRO A 252 9.19 2.51 -10.31
CA PRO A 252 8.48 1.53 -11.15
C PRO A 252 9.29 0.98 -12.33
N GLY A 253 9.14 -0.31 -12.64
CA GLY A 253 9.80 -0.98 -13.75
C GLY A 253 11.32 -0.83 -13.65
N THR A 254 11.94 -0.29 -14.70
CA THR A 254 13.38 0.01 -14.74
C THR A 254 13.70 1.46 -14.37
N TYR A 255 12.70 2.26 -14.01
CA TYR A 255 12.91 3.67 -13.67
C TYR A 255 13.75 3.78 -12.39
N ASN A 256 14.69 4.72 -12.41
CA ASN A 256 15.50 5.07 -11.26
C ASN A 256 15.50 6.58 -11.12
N ASP A 257 14.97 7.07 -10.01
CA ASP A 257 14.99 8.48 -9.72
C ASP A 257 16.32 8.83 -9.05
N THR A 258 17.29 9.31 -9.84
CA THR A 258 18.60 9.75 -9.35
C THR A 258 18.62 11.22 -8.91
N ILE A 259 17.52 11.95 -9.13
CA ILE A 259 17.48 13.42 -9.06
C ILE A 259 16.55 13.91 -7.94
N SER A 260 15.44 13.21 -7.68
CA SER A 260 14.46 13.64 -6.68
C SER A 260 14.91 13.29 -5.26
N ARG A 261 14.81 14.29 -4.37
CA ARG A 261 14.96 14.10 -2.92
C ARG A 261 13.80 13.33 -2.29
N TYR A 262 12.73 13.09 -3.04
CA TYR A 262 11.51 12.42 -2.55
C TYR A 262 11.34 11.07 -3.21
N PRO A 263 11.15 9.99 -2.43
CA PRO A 263 10.91 8.65 -2.98
C PRO A 263 9.63 8.66 -3.83
N ASN A 264 9.80 8.59 -5.15
CA ASN A 264 8.74 8.61 -6.15
C ASN A 264 8.48 7.22 -6.76
N SER A 265 8.88 6.15 -6.06
CA SER A 265 8.67 4.77 -6.49
C SER A 265 7.26 4.32 -6.17
N LEU A 266 6.33 4.80 -6.99
CA LEU A 266 4.92 4.46 -6.92
C LEU A 266 4.39 3.98 -8.28
N GLY A 267 3.47 3.03 -8.23
CA GLY A 267 2.87 2.42 -9.41
C GLY A 267 1.39 2.11 -9.24
N ASP A 268 0.76 1.78 -10.34
CA ASP A 268 -0.64 1.35 -10.44
C ASP A 268 -0.75 -0.18 -10.46
N ILE A 269 0.33 -0.89 -10.81
CA ILE A 269 0.43 -2.36 -10.73
C ILE A 269 1.54 -2.72 -9.76
N LYS A 270 1.35 -3.80 -9.00
CA LYS A 270 2.33 -4.38 -8.09
C LYS A 270 2.31 -5.90 -8.19
N LEU A 271 3.48 -6.52 -8.30
CA LEU A 271 3.65 -7.97 -8.24
C LEU A 271 4.83 -8.29 -7.34
N GLU A 272 4.62 -9.16 -6.36
CA GLU A 272 5.67 -9.64 -5.46
C GLU A 272 5.50 -11.14 -5.19
N ALA A 273 6.62 -11.83 -5.02
CA ALA A 273 6.71 -13.18 -4.51
C ALA A 273 7.84 -13.23 -3.48
N ASN A 274 7.62 -13.93 -2.38
CA ASN A 274 8.60 -14.10 -1.31
C ASN A 274 8.69 -15.56 -0.91
N VAL A 275 9.90 -16.02 -0.61
CA VAL A 275 10.17 -17.30 0.03
C VAL A 275 11.07 -17.06 1.23
N GLU A 276 10.70 -17.60 2.38
CA GLU A 276 11.46 -17.49 3.61
C GLU A 276 11.55 -18.84 4.32
N TYR A 277 12.78 -19.29 4.55
CA TYR A 277 13.08 -20.42 5.42
C TYR A 277 13.40 -19.89 6.82
N ARG A 278 12.65 -20.34 7.83
CA ARG A 278 12.81 -19.98 9.24
C ARG A 278 13.25 -21.22 10.02
N PHE A 279 14.27 -21.10 10.83
CA PHE A 279 14.82 -22.21 11.60
C PHE A 279 15.20 -21.77 13.01
N LYS A 280 15.07 -22.68 13.97
CA LYS A 280 15.39 -22.37 15.36
C LYS A 280 16.91 -22.38 15.58
N LEU A 281 17.42 -21.36 16.28
CA LEU A 281 18.83 -21.28 16.68
C LEU A 281 18.98 -21.73 18.14
N PHE A 282 18.80 -20.82 19.09
CA PHE A 282 18.84 -21.10 20.52
C PHE A 282 17.85 -20.20 21.26
N TRP A 283 17.34 -20.67 22.40
CA TRP A 283 16.38 -19.93 23.22
C TRP A 283 15.16 -19.45 22.39
N LYS A 284 14.92 -18.14 22.36
CA LYS A 284 13.84 -17.43 21.65
C LYS A 284 14.30 -16.86 20.30
N LEU A 285 15.51 -17.21 19.86
CA LEU A 285 16.11 -16.72 18.63
C LEU A 285 15.87 -17.72 17.49
N GLU A 286 15.34 -17.22 16.38
CA GLU A 286 15.22 -17.93 15.12
C GLU A 286 16.08 -17.23 14.06
N GLY A 287 16.71 -18.02 13.20
CA GLY A 287 17.33 -17.54 11.99
C GLY A 287 16.34 -17.60 10.83
N ALA A 288 16.58 -16.78 9.80
CA ALA A 288 15.89 -16.95 8.54
C ALA A 288 16.76 -16.62 7.34
N LEU A 289 16.50 -17.32 6.25
CA LEU A 289 17.03 -17.06 4.93
C LEU A 289 15.87 -16.74 4.00
N PHE A 290 16.02 -15.75 3.14
CA PHE A 290 14.92 -15.34 2.27
C PHE A 290 15.35 -14.91 0.87
N ALA A 291 14.39 -15.05 -0.05
CA ALA A 291 14.43 -14.51 -1.39
C ALA A 291 13.11 -13.78 -1.67
N ASP A 292 13.21 -12.52 -2.05
CA ASP A 292 12.12 -11.63 -2.40
C ASP A 292 12.24 -11.22 -3.86
N ALA A 293 11.17 -11.30 -4.63
CA ALA A 293 11.14 -10.87 -6.01
C ALA A 293 9.91 -10.03 -6.29
N GLY A 294 10.05 -8.92 -7.01
CA GLY A 294 8.89 -8.10 -7.34
C GLY A 294 9.23 -6.78 -8.00
N ASN A 295 8.17 -6.06 -8.41
CA ASN A 295 8.26 -4.68 -8.86
C ASN A 295 6.86 -4.03 -8.83
N ILE A 296 6.84 -2.73 -9.10
CA ILE A 296 5.66 -1.92 -9.37
C ILE A 296 5.76 -1.30 -10.77
N TRP A 297 4.64 -0.95 -11.38
CA TRP A 297 4.61 -0.34 -12.72
C TRP A 297 3.49 0.68 -12.84
N ALA A 298 3.63 1.61 -13.79
CA ALA A 298 2.54 2.45 -14.25
C ALA A 298 1.65 1.68 -15.24
N ILE A 299 0.34 1.94 -15.22
CA ILE A 299 -0.62 1.29 -16.15
C ILE A 299 -0.94 2.16 -17.37
N ARG A 300 -0.77 3.49 -17.26
CA ARG A 300 -1.12 4.42 -18.34
C ARG A 300 0.11 4.89 -19.12
N ASN A 301 -0.07 5.06 -20.43
CA ASN A 301 0.99 5.48 -21.35
C ASN A 301 1.42 6.94 -21.20
N ASN A 302 0.64 7.77 -20.50
CA ASN A 302 0.98 9.17 -20.22
C ASN A 302 1.90 9.33 -19.00
N ASP A 303 2.41 8.23 -18.43
CA ASP A 303 3.43 8.30 -17.39
C ASP A 303 4.77 8.71 -18.01
N GLU A 304 5.30 9.85 -17.58
CA GLU A 304 6.51 10.47 -18.12
C GLU A 304 7.80 9.78 -17.66
N ARG A 305 7.73 8.84 -16.71
CA ARG A 305 8.90 8.16 -16.15
C ARG A 305 9.39 7.07 -17.12
N PRO A 306 10.61 7.19 -17.68
CA PRO A 306 11.11 6.20 -18.64
C PRO A 306 11.22 4.81 -18.03
N GLY A 307 10.62 3.81 -18.68
CA GLY A 307 10.64 2.42 -18.22
C GLY A 307 9.63 2.06 -17.13
N ALA A 308 8.82 3.02 -16.65
CA ALA A 308 7.79 2.77 -15.63
C ALA A 308 6.60 1.95 -16.13
N LEU A 309 6.25 2.09 -17.42
CA LEU A 309 5.08 1.48 -18.02
C LEU A 309 5.15 -0.05 -18.02
N PHE A 310 4.09 -0.70 -17.53
CA PHE A 310 3.93 -2.15 -17.60
C PHE A 310 3.83 -2.62 -19.06
N LYS A 311 4.64 -3.61 -19.45
CA LYS A 311 4.47 -4.32 -20.72
C LYS A 311 4.58 -5.82 -20.50
N LEU A 312 3.56 -6.57 -20.94
CA LEU A 312 3.47 -8.03 -20.80
C LEU A 312 4.66 -8.78 -21.41
N ASN A 313 5.30 -8.23 -22.44
CA ASN A 313 6.45 -8.86 -23.09
C ASN A 313 7.80 -8.59 -22.39
N ARG A 314 7.85 -7.69 -21.39
CA ARG A 314 9.10 -7.33 -20.69
C ARG A 314 9.02 -7.34 -19.18
N PHE A 315 7.84 -7.48 -18.58
CA PHE A 315 7.68 -7.31 -17.12
C PHE A 315 8.59 -8.26 -16.30
N LEU A 316 8.82 -9.49 -16.77
CA LEU A 316 9.77 -10.42 -16.14
C LEU A 316 11.20 -9.89 -16.13
N SER A 317 11.58 -9.14 -17.18
CA SER A 317 12.89 -8.48 -17.28
C SER A 317 13.02 -7.29 -16.30
N ASP A 318 11.89 -6.75 -15.85
CA ASP A 318 11.81 -5.65 -14.88
C ASP A 318 11.79 -6.15 -13.44
N ILE A 319 11.59 -7.45 -13.17
CA ILE A 319 11.53 -7.97 -11.79
C ILE A 319 12.86 -7.75 -11.07
N ALA A 320 12.79 -7.09 -9.91
CA ALA A 320 13.90 -7.02 -8.96
C ALA A 320 13.93 -8.26 -8.09
N VAL A 321 15.13 -8.66 -7.66
CA VAL A 321 15.33 -9.80 -6.76
C VAL A 321 16.26 -9.37 -5.63
N GLY A 322 15.83 -9.60 -4.39
CA GLY A 322 16.62 -9.43 -3.20
C GLY A 322 16.74 -10.74 -2.44
N THR A 323 17.93 -11.06 -1.96
CA THR A 323 18.13 -12.20 -1.05
C THR A 323 18.72 -11.71 0.25
N GLY A 324 18.51 -12.43 1.33
CA GLY A 324 19.07 -12.01 2.60
C GLY A 324 18.94 -13.02 3.71
N THR A 325 19.39 -12.56 4.86
CA THR A 325 19.32 -13.28 6.12
C THR A 325 18.71 -12.39 7.19
N GLY A 326 18.16 -12.99 8.23
CA GLY A 326 17.71 -12.23 9.37
C GLY A 326 17.53 -13.05 10.62
N PHE A 327 17.25 -12.34 11.70
CA PHE A 327 17.00 -12.87 13.03
C PHE A 327 15.61 -12.50 13.50
N ARG A 328 14.93 -13.43 14.15
CA ARG A 328 13.64 -13.20 14.82
C ARG A 328 13.78 -13.51 16.30
N PHE A 329 13.37 -12.55 17.14
CA PHE A 329 13.31 -12.69 18.58
C PHE A 329 11.85 -12.82 18.98
N ASP A 330 11.44 -14.02 19.38
CA ASP A 330 10.07 -14.32 19.78
C ASP A 330 9.85 -14.06 21.28
N PHE A 331 9.27 -12.91 21.60
CA PHE A 331 8.94 -12.53 22.98
C PHE A 331 7.57 -13.05 23.44
N SER A 332 6.94 -13.98 22.73
CA SER A 332 5.62 -14.58 23.01
C SER A 332 4.41 -13.67 22.70
N PHE A 333 4.53 -12.36 22.88
CA PHE A 333 3.46 -11.39 22.57
C PHE A 333 3.75 -10.56 21.31
N PHE A 334 5.02 -10.41 20.94
CA PHE A 334 5.43 -9.93 19.62
C PHE A 334 6.74 -10.58 19.19
N ILE A 335 7.00 -10.52 17.89
CA ILE A 335 8.26 -10.94 17.29
C ILE A 335 9.02 -9.70 16.84
N PHE A 336 10.27 -9.56 17.26
CA PHE A 336 11.16 -8.52 16.77
C PHE A 336 12.06 -9.08 15.66
N ARG A 337 12.24 -8.32 14.58
CA ARG A 337 13.01 -8.74 13.42
C ARG A 337 14.15 -7.79 13.10
N ILE A 338 15.28 -8.38 12.76
CA ILE A 338 16.39 -7.70 12.10
C ILE A 338 16.69 -8.48 10.82
N ASP A 339 16.47 -7.85 9.67
CA ASP A 339 16.71 -8.45 8.36
C ASP A 339 17.76 -7.62 7.60
N VAL A 340 18.73 -8.31 6.97
CA VAL A 340 19.69 -7.71 6.05
C VAL A 340 19.44 -8.31 4.66
N GLY A 341 18.95 -7.48 3.74
CA GLY A 341 18.69 -7.85 2.35
C GLY A 341 19.75 -7.26 1.41
N MET A 342 20.19 -8.05 0.42
CA MET A 342 21.09 -7.66 -0.66
C MET A 342 20.35 -7.63 -1.99
N LYS A 343 20.55 -6.58 -2.79
CA LYS A 343 19.94 -6.42 -4.12
C LYS A 343 20.57 -7.36 -5.15
N THR A 344 20.26 -8.64 -5.15
CA THR A 344 20.83 -9.62 -6.11
C THR A 344 20.54 -9.34 -7.58
N ARG A 345 19.37 -8.75 -7.87
CA ARG A 345 19.01 -8.30 -9.21
C ARG A 345 18.36 -6.93 -9.16
N ASN A 346 19.00 -5.93 -9.75
CA ASN A 346 18.50 -4.56 -9.81
C ASN A 346 18.08 -4.17 -11.25
N PRO A 347 16.77 -4.02 -11.53
CA PRO A 347 16.26 -3.76 -12.88
C PRO A 347 16.58 -2.35 -13.39
N SER A 348 16.94 -1.41 -12.52
CA SER A 348 17.36 -0.07 -12.94
C SER A 348 18.73 -0.03 -13.62
N LEU A 349 19.53 -1.08 -13.46
CA LEU A 349 20.83 -1.19 -14.13
C LEU A 349 20.68 -1.57 -15.62
N PRO A 350 21.69 -1.25 -16.45
CA PRO A 350 21.76 -1.70 -17.84
C PRO A 350 21.58 -3.21 -17.98
N LYS A 351 21.03 -3.69 -19.11
CA LYS A 351 20.57 -5.09 -19.30
C LYS A 351 21.62 -6.18 -19.03
N GLY A 352 22.92 -5.89 -19.08
CA GLY A 352 23.99 -6.83 -18.71
C GLY A 352 24.38 -6.82 -17.23
N GLU A 353 24.15 -5.70 -16.54
CA GLU A 353 24.64 -5.44 -15.18
C GLU A 353 23.59 -5.72 -14.09
N ARG A 354 22.36 -6.09 -14.48
CA ARG A 354 21.24 -6.23 -13.55
C ARG A 354 21.49 -7.24 -12.44
N TRP A 355 22.24 -8.31 -12.71
CA TRP A 355 22.67 -9.28 -11.70
C TRP A 355 23.89 -8.75 -10.98
N THR A 356 23.68 -8.07 -9.86
CA THR A 356 24.72 -7.31 -9.15
C THR A 356 25.87 -8.21 -8.70
N PHE A 357 25.55 -9.36 -8.10
CA PHE A 357 26.53 -10.31 -7.56
C PHE A 357 27.43 -10.97 -8.61
N LEU A 358 27.03 -10.95 -9.89
CA LEU A 358 27.84 -11.48 -11.00
C LEU A 358 28.73 -10.40 -11.63
N ASN A 359 28.35 -9.13 -11.51
CA ASN A 359 28.92 -8.05 -12.31
C ASN A 359 29.77 -7.06 -11.49
N HIS A 360 29.59 -7.00 -10.17
CA HIS A 360 30.42 -6.17 -9.29
C HIS A 360 30.51 -6.75 -7.87
N ILE A 361 31.51 -6.30 -7.12
CA ILE A 361 31.61 -6.58 -5.69
C ILE A 361 30.46 -5.82 -4.98
N PRO A 362 29.62 -6.47 -4.16
CA PRO A 362 28.54 -5.77 -3.46
C PRO A 362 29.05 -4.64 -2.57
N GLU A 363 28.49 -3.44 -2.73
CA GLU A 363 28.80 -2.29 -1.90
C GLU A 363 27.73 -2.05 -0.85
N LYS A 364 28.01 -1.17 0.13
CA LYS A 364 27.03 -0.80 1.18
C LYS A 364 25.67 -0.35 0.63
N LYS A 365 25.62 0.27 -0.55
CA LYS A 365 24.39 0.74 -1.22
C LYS A 365 23.49 -0.41 -1.71
N ASP A 366 24.04 -1.60 -1.85
CA ASP A 366 23.35 -2.80 -2.31
C ASP A 366 22.69 -3.57 -1.17
N PHE A 367 22.96 -3.17 0.07
CA PHE A 367 22.35 -3.74 1.26
C PHE A 367 21.32 -2.79 1.88
N ALA A 368 20.26 -3.38 2.41
CA ALA A 368 19.27 -2.69 3.22
C ALA A 368 19.11 -3.42 4.54
N LEU A 369 19.25 -2.67 5.64
CA LEU A 369 18.87 -3.11 6.97
C LEU A 369 17.41 -2.77 7.22
N SER A 370 16.64 -3.75 7.67
CA SER A 370 15.24 -3.59 8.04
C SER A 370 15.02 -4.03 9.49
N ILE A 371 14.33 -3.21 10.26
CA ILE A 371 13.91 -3.51 11.63
C ILE A 371 12.38 -3.45 11.67
N ALA A 372 11.74 -4.49 12.22
CA ALA A 372 10.27 -4.57 12.23
C ALA A 372 9.72 -5.42 13.37
N ILE A 373 8.40 -5.30 13.60
CA ILE A 373 7.63 -6.08 14.57
C ILE A 373 6.65 -7.00 13.82
N GLY A 374 6.41 -8.20 14.35
CA GLY A 374 5.59 -9.27 13.74
C GLY A 374 6.37 -10.07 12.70
N TYR A 375 5.71 -10.95 11.95
CA TYR A 375 6.32 -11.61 10.77
C TYR A 375 6.25 -10.69 9.53
N PRO A 376 7.14 -10.86 8.51
CA PRO A 376 7.16 -10.04 7.28
C PRO A 376 5.86 -10.14 6.49
N PHE A 377 5.23 -11.30 6.59
CA PHE A 377 3.95 -11.68 6.04
C PHE A 377 3.39 -12.84 6.85
#